data_AF-A0A397AHQ3-F1
#
_entry.id   AF-A0A397AHQ3-F1
#
_cell.length_a   1.000
_cell.length_b   1.000
_cell.length_c   1.000
_cell.angle_alpha   90.00
_cell.angle_beta   90.00
_cell.angle_gamma   90.00
#
_symmetry.space_group_name_H-M   'P 1'
#
loop_
_entity.id
_entity.type
_entity.pdbx_description
1 polymer ?
#
loop_
_entity_poly.entity_id
_entity_poly.type
_entity_poly.pdbx_seq_one_letter_code
_entity_poly.pdbx_strand_id
1 'polypeptide(L)'
;MPTCVLEDNITCCFGLYKNNTHCSVGNTVASLSRVKNDALRIGLLVFGVVAFIACLCKLYSIRRNGGSTIQRRAYMLMAVASFTFVARAPDPRSHERIYHPIVSGLFVDICSAAIYGVIILYAAFYARLVAPPARTAESEHYIRGFSILAFFMTGFIFLIVRPAYLARRDRNIFDSWHV
;
A
#
# COMPACT_ATOMS: atom_id res chain seq x y z
N MET A 1 -16.30 -24.27 24.24
CA MET A 1 -15.44 -23.58 23.26
C MET A 1 -16.12 -22.26 22.91
N PRO A 2 -15.43 -21.11 22.85
CA PRO A 2 -16.08 -19.85 22.50
C PRO A 2 -16.56 -19.93 21.04
N THR A 3 -17.84 -20.20 20.86
CA THR A 3 -18.53 -20.20 19.57
C THR A 3 -18.97 -18.78 19.27
N CYS A 4 -18.53 -18.26 18.13
CA CYS A 4 -18.84 -16.91 17.70
C CYS A 4 -19.84 -16.94 16.53
N VAL A 5 -20.75 -15.97 16.50
CA VAL A 5 -21.73 -15.81 15.41
C VAL A 5 -21.05 -15.18 14.19
N LEU A 6 -21.37 -15.65 12.98
CA LEU A 6 -20.88 -15.05 11.74
C LEU A 6 -21.55 -13.67 11.58
N GLU A 7 -20.74 -12.63 11.38
CA GLU A 7 -21.25 -11.25 11.24
C GLU A 7 -21.87 -11.03 9.85
N ASP A 8 -21.26 -11.61 8.80
CA ASP A 8 -21.70 -11.46 7.41
C ASP A 8 -21.75 -12.78 6.61
N ASN A 9 -21.97 -13.95 7.22
CA ASN A 9 -21.83 -15.31 6.62
C ASN A 9 -20.42 -15.67 6.08
N ILE A 10 -19.41 -14.79 6.21
CA ILE A 10 -18.04 -15.00 5.73
C ILE A 10 -16.96 -14.59 6.76
N THR A 11 -17.32 -13.76 7.73
CA THR A 11 -16.42 -13.19 8.74
C THR A 11 -16.71 -13.79 10.10
N CYS A 12 -15.67 -14.32 10.74
CA CYS A 12 -15.71 -14.86 12.10
C CYS A 12 -15.00 -13.92 13.09
N CYS A 13 -15.21 -14.09 14.40
CA CYS A 13 -14.42 -13.39 15.42
C CYS A 13 -12.93 -13.70 15.37
N PHE A 14 -12.56 -14.86 14.80
CA PHE A 14 -11.16 -15.32 14.71
C PHE A 14 -10.51 -15.06 13.34
N GLY A 15 -11.25 -14.53 12.37
CA GLY A 15 -10.75 -14.32 11.01
C GLY A 15 -11.73 -14.69 9.90
N LEU A 16 -11.22 -14.75 8.68
CA LEU A 16 -11.97 -15.15 7.50
C LEU A 16 -12.41 -16.62 7.59
N TYR A 17 -13.71 -16.88 7.44
CA TYR A 17 -14.30 -18.21 7.52
C TYR A 17 -14.10 -18.97 6.21
N LYS A 18 -13.67 -20.23 6.31
CA LYS A 18 -13.60 -21.15 5.18
C LYS A 18 -14.70 -22.21 5.35
N ASN A 19 -15.51 -22.41 4.31
CA ASN A 19 -16.75 -23.20 4.23
C ASN A 19 -16.74 -24.56 4.98
N ASN A 20 -16.86 -24.55 6.31
CA ASN A 20 -16.89 -25.70 7.21
C ASN A 20 -17.74 -25.31 8.42
N THR A 21 -19.04 -25.62 8.39
CA THR A 21 -20.20 -25.31 9.28
C THR A 21 -20.06 -24.56 10.64
N HIS A 22 -18.89 -24.45 11.28
CA HIS A 22 -18.67 -23.75 12.54
C HIS A 22 -17.49 -22.75 12.52
N CYS A 23 -17.74 -21.59 13.13
CA CYS A 23 -16.80 -20.52 13.39
C CYS A 23 -15.81 -20.90 14.52
N SER A 24 -14.61 -21.37 14.18
CA SER A 24 -13.58 -21.84 15.12
C SER A 24 -12.19 -21.32 14.74
N VAL A 25 -11.32 -21.12 15.75
CA VAL A 25 -9.93 -20.65 15.60
C VAL A 25 -9.13 -21.49 14.59
N GLY A 26 -9.41 -22.80 14.52
CA GLY A 26 -8.71 -23.75 13.63
C GLY A 26 -9.27 -23.88 12.21
N ASN A 27 -10.38 -23.20 11.88
CA ASN A 27 -11.06 -23.31 10.59
C ASN A 27 -11.09 -21.98 9.80
N THR A 28 -10.19 -21.06 10.15
CA THR A 28 -10.02 -19.79 9.44
C THR A 28 -9.10 -19.97 8.22
N VAL A 29 -9.18 -19.09 7.23
CA VAL A 29 -8.30 -19.14 6.04
C VAL A 29 -6.82 -19.11 6.45
N ALA A 30 -6.48 -18.33 7.48
CA ALA A 30 -5.13 -18.26 8.04
C ALA A 30 -4.66 -19.58 8.66
N SER A 31 -5.50 -20.25 9.44
CA SER A 31 -5.14 -21.50 10.12
C SER A 31 -5.08 -22.68 9.15
N LEU A 32 -5.98 -22.76 8.17
CA LEU A 32 -6.00 -23.84 7.18
C LEU A 32 -4.88 -23.73 6.13
N SER A 33 -4.33 -22.53 5.91
CA SER A 33 -3.24 -22.29 4.95
C SER A 33 -2.00 -21.68 5.60
N ARG A 34 -1.72 -22.09 6.84
CA ARG A 34 -0.69 -21.50 7.72
C ARG A 34 0.67 -21.34 7.06
N VAL A 35 1.16 -22.37 6.35
CA VAL A 35 2.45 -22.31 5.65
C VAL A 35 2.52 -21.19 4.61
N LYS A 36 1.44 -20.99 3.82
CA LYS A 36 1.39 -19.93 2.81
C LYS A 36 1.27 -18.55 3.46
N ASN A 37 0.46 -18.45 4.52
CA ASN A 37 0.29 -17.20 5.25
C ASN A 37 1.59 -16.77 5.95
N ASP A 38 2.26 -17.70 6.63
CA ASP A 38 3.54 -17.44 7.32
C ASP A 38 4.66 -17.08 6.32
N ALA A 39 4.72 -17.74 5.16
CA ALA A 39 5.64 -17.37 4.10
C ALA A 39 5.41 -15.93 3.60
N LEU A 40 4.15 -15.51 3.42
CA LEU A 40 3.81 -14.14 3.04
C LEU A 40 4.19 -13.14 4.14
N ARG A 41 3.92 -13.44 5.41
CA ARG A 41 4.30 -12.60 6.55
C ARG A 41 5.79 -12.36 6.62
N ILE A 42 6.57 -13.44 6.55
CA ILE A 42 8.03 -13.38 6.60
C ILE A 42 8.56 -12.63 5.38
N GLY A 43 8.04 -12.92 4.19
CA GLY A 43 8.43 -12.22 2.95
C GLY A 43 8.19 -10.72 3.06
N LEU A 44 6.97 -10.31 3.43
CA LEU A 44 6.60 -8.90 3.58
C LEU A 44 7.45 -8.18 4.63
N LEU A 45 7.75 -8.85 5.75
CA LEU A 45 8.62 -8.31 6.79
C LEU A 45 10.05 -8.10 6.28
N VAL A 46 10.67 -9.15 5.73
CA VAL A 46 12.07 -9.12 5.30
C VAL A 46 12.26 -8.12 4.16
N PHE A 47 11.46 -8.22 3.10
CA PHE A 47 11.55 -7.28 1.98
C PHE A 47 11.21 -5.85 2.40
N GLY A 48 10.20 -5.68 3.26
CA GLY A 48 9.81 -4.36 3.80
C GLY A 48 10.94 -3.71 4.59
N VAL A 49 11.56 -4.44 5.52
CA VAL A 49 12.66 -3.94 6.36
C VAL A 49 13.90 -3.63 5.53
N VAL A 50 14.31 -4.53 4.64
CA VAL A 50 15.48 -4.33 3.77
C VAL A 50 15.28 -3.11 2.88
N ALA A 51 14.12 -2.99 2.22
CA ALA A 51 13.80 -1.85 1.38
C ALA A 51 13.73 -0.55 2.19
N PHE A 52 13.15 -0.57 3.39
CA PHE A 52 13.03 0.59 4.26
C PHE A 52 14.40 1.11 4.70
N ILE A 53 15.28 0.22 5.18
CA ILE A 53 16.65 0.57 5.57
C ILE A 53 17.42 1.12 4.37
N ALA A 54 17.35 0.46 3.21
CA ALA A 54 18.00 0.94 1.99
C ALA A 54 17.53 2.35 1.59
N CYS A 55 16.22 2.62 1.68
CA CYS A 55 15.66 3.94 1.41
C CYS A 55 16.16 4.99 2.40
N LEU A 56 16.23 4.67 3.69
CA LEU A 56 16.75 5.58 4.72
C LEU A 56 18.24 5.88 4.51
N CYS A 57 19.06 4.86 4.22
CA CYS A 57 20.48 5.04 3.92
C CYS A 57 20.68 5.96 2.70
N LYS A 58 19.91 5.75 1.62
CA LYS A 58 19.95 6.62 0.44
C LYS A 58 19.48 8.03 0.76
N LEU A 59 18.39 8.19 1.52
CA LEU A 59 17.88 9.50 1.91
C LEU A 59 18.88 10.28 2.77
N TYR A 60 19.57 9.60 3.69
CA TYR A 60 20.64 10.17 4.50
C TYR A 60 21.82 10.63 3.62
N SER A 61 22.27 9.80 2.69
CA SER A 61 23.33 10.14 1.74
C SER A 61 22.96 11.35 0.87
N ILE A 62 21.72 11.41 0.36
CA ILE A 62 21.21 12.55 -0.42
C ILE A 62 21.22 13.84 0.39
N ARG A 63 20.79 13.80 1.66
CA ARG A 63 20.80 14.97 2.54
C ARG A 63 22.22 15.48 2.82
N ARG A 64 23.16 14.56 3.04
CA ARG A 64 24.56 14.92 3.33
C ARG A 64 25.28 15.48 2.10
N ASN A 65 24.97 14.97 0.91
CA ASN A 65 25.65 15.34 -0.33
C ASN A 65 24.93 16.41 -1.16
N GLY A 66 23.87 17.05 -0.62
CA GLY A 66 23.13 18.09 -1.32
C GLY A 66 22.37 17.60 -2.58
N GLY A 67 21.85 16.38 -2.56
CA GLY A 67 21.21 15.77 -3.73
C GLY A 67 19.87 16.44 -4.13
N SER A 68 19.41 16.11 -5.35
CA SER A 68 18.23 16.72 -5.98
C SER A 68 16.95 16.60 -5.14
N THR A 69 16.12 17.65 -5.19
CA THR A 69 14.81 17.70 -4.51
C THR A 69 13.85 16.62 -4.99
N ILE A 70 13.89 16.26 -6.28
CA ILE A 70 13.09 15.18 -6.87
C ILE A 70 13.51 13.84 -6.29
N GLN A 71 14.83 13.59 -6.24
CA GLN A 71 15.39 12.37 -5.68
C GLN A 71 15.00 12.22 -4.20
N ARG A 72 15.12 13.31 -3.41
CA ARG A 72 14.70 13.32 -2.00
C ARG A 72 13.21 12.97 -1.83
N ARG A 73 12.32 13.53 -2.65
CA ARG A 73 10.88 13.24 -2.61
C ARG A 73 10.57 11.79 -2.99
N ALA A 74 11.21 11.27 -4.03
CA ALA A 74 11.03 9.89 -4.46
C ALA A 74 11.44 8.89 -3.38
N TYR A 75 12.60 9.07 -2.75
CA TYR A 75 13.04 8.18 -1.66
C TYR A 75 12.20 8.32 -0.39
N MET A 76 11.60 9.48 -0.11
CA MET A 76 10.62 9.61 0.98
C MET A 76 9.34 8.81 0.69
N LEU A 77 8.83 8.84 -0.54
CA LEU A 77 7.66 8.03 -0.94
C LEU A 77 7.99 6.53 -0.92
N MET A 78 9.17 6.12 -1.40
CA MET A 78 9.62 4.73 -1.33
C MET A 78 9.79 4.24 0.12
N ALA A 79 10.24 5.11 1.04
CA ALA A 79 10.30 4.78 2.46
C ALA A 79 8.89 4.56 3.04
N VAL A 80 7.91 5.41 2.69
CA VAL A 80 6.51 5.22 3.08
C VAL A 80 5.96 3.90 2.52
N ALA A 81 6.19 3.61 1.24
CA ALA A 81 5.77 2.35 0.62
C ALA A 81 6.39 1.14 1.34
N SER A 82 7.70 1.16 1.59
CA SER A 82 8.42 0.10 2.32
C SER A 82 7.88 -0.08 3.73
N PHE A 83 7.57 1.01 4.44
CA PHE A 83 6.95 0.96 5.76
C PHE A 83 5.58 0.28 5.73
N THR A 84 4.75 0.51 4.70
CA THR A 84 3.47 -0.18 4.57
C THR A 84 3.60 -1.69 4.39
N PHE A 85 4.70 -2.19 3.83
CA PHE A 85 4.98 -3.63 3.76
C PHE A 85 5.28 -4.20 5.15
N VAL A 86 6.08 -3.48 5.96
CA VAL A 86 6.37 -3.85 7.35
C VAL A 86 5.10 -3.82 8.20
N ALA A 87 4.28 -2.77 8.08
CA ALA A 87 3.04 -2.62 8.82
C ALA A 87 2.00 -3.71 8.48
N ARG A 88 2.03 -4.25 7.25
CA ARG A 88 1.17 -5.36 6.83
C ARG A 88 1.73 -6.74 7.18
N ALA A 89 3.00 -6.86 7.57
CA ALA A 89 3.59 -8.16 7.88
C ALA A 89 2.87 -8.96 8.97
N PRO A 90 2.30 -8.35 10.04
CA PRO A 90 1.53 -9.10 11.03
C PRO A 90 0.26 -9.72 10.46
N ASP A 91 -0.42 -9.05 9.53
CA ASP A 91 -1.67 -9.53 8.93
C ASP A 91 -1.83 -9.03 7.49
N PRO A 92 -1.21 -9.72 6.51
CA PRO A 92 -0.98 -9.17 5.18
C PRO A 92 -2.25 -9.01 4.34
N ARG A 93 -3.33 -9.68 4.75
CA ARG A 93 -4.63 -9.70 4.08
C ARG A 93 -5.79 -9.71 5.07
N SER A 94 -5.59 -9.26 6.32
CA SER A 94 -6.63 -9.28 7.34
C SER A 94 -7.23 -10.70 7.59
N HIS A 95 -6.49 -11.78 7.30
CA HIS A 95 -7.02 -13.15 7.41
C HIS A 95 -7.26 -13.54 8.87
N GLU A 96 -6.45 -13.01 9.78
CA GLU A 96 -6.57 -13.21 11.23
C GLU A 96 -7.35 -12.07 11.90
N ARG A 97 -7.83 -11.09 11.11
CA ARG A 97 -8.58 -9.90 11.56
C ARG A 97 -7.84 -9.10 12.65
N ILE A 98 -6.51 -9.16 12.67
CA ILE A 98 -5.67 -8.36 13.60
C ILE A 98 -5.86 -6.88 13.29
N TYR A 99 -5.84 -6.56 11.98
CA TYR A 99 -6.27 -5.25 11.48
C TYR A 99 -7.69 -5.35 10.95
N HIS A 100 -8.51 -4.34 11.24
CA HIS A 100 -9.80 -4.20 10.58
C HIS A 100 -9.59 -4.13 9.06
N PRO A 101 -10.45 -4.75 8.22
CA PRO A 101 -10.27 -4.77 6.76
C PRO A 101 -10.03 -3.39 6.14
N ILE A 102 -10.70 -2.35 6.66
CA ILE A 102 -10.50 -0.96 6.24
C ILE A 102 -9.05 -0.49 6.49
N VAL A 103 -8.48 -0.81 7.65
CA VAL A 103 -7.10 -0.44 8.01
C VAL A 103 -6.10 -1.19 7.13
N SER A 104 -6.34 -2.48 6.93
CA SER A 104 -5.51 -3.29 6.03
C SER A 104 -5.59 -2.78 4.58
N GLY A 105 -6.78 -2.35 4.13
CA GLY A 105 -7.04 -1.67 2.86
C GLY A 105 -6.26 -0.38 2.71
N LEU A 106 -6.34 0.49 3.71
CA LEU A 106 -5.63 1.77 3.76
C LEU A 106 -4.12 1.61 3.60
N PHE A 107 -3.50 0.59 4.21
CA PHE A 107 -2.07 0.34 4.02
C PHE A 107 -1.72 0.01 2.56
N VAL A 108 -2.55 -0.77 1.87
CA VAL A 108 -2.39 -1.09 0.44
C VAL A 108 -2.57 0.16 -0.42
N ASP A 109 -3.53 1.00 -0.06
CA ASP A 109 -3.82 2.23 -0.80
C ASP A 109 -2.73 3.28 -0.64
N ILE A 110 -2.23 3.47 0.58
CA ILE A 110 -1.06 4.34 0.85
C ILE A 110 0.17 3.82 0.09
N CYS A 111 0.39 2.51 0.08
CA CYS A 111 1.47 1.89 -0.70
C CYS A 111 1.34 2.21 -2.19
N SER A 112 0.13 2.03 -2.73
CA SER A 112 -0.16 2.26 -4.16
C SER A 112 0.03 3.73 -4.51
N ALA A 113 -0.53 4.63 -3.72
CA ALA A 113 -0.37 6.08 -3.89
C ALA A 113 1.11 6.50 -3.86
N ALA A 114 1.90 5.92 -2.95
CA ALA A 114 3.33 6.20 -2.86
C ALA A 114 4.09 5.72 -4.11
N ILE A 115 3.81 4.51 -4.62
CA ILE A 115 4.43 3.99 -5.84
C ILE A 115 4.06 4.84 -7.05
N TYR A 116 2.78 5.17 -7.24
CA TYR A 116 2.34 6.06 -8.31
C TYR A 116 2.98 7.45 -8.19
N GLY A 117 3.14 7.97 -6.97
CA GLY A 117 3.85 9.23 -6.73
C GLY A 117 5.31 9.19 -7.19
N VAL A 118 6.00 8.05 -7.03
CA VAL A 118 7.36 7.87 -7.56
C VAL A 118 7.36 7.84 -9.08
N ILE A 119 6.40 7.15 -9.71
CA ILE A 119 6.25 7.11 -11.17
C ILE A 119 5.99 8.51 -11.73
N ILE A 120 5.14 9.31 -11.09
CA ILE A 120 4.87 10.70 -11.48
C ILE A 120 6.14 11.55 -11.41
N LEU A 121 6.93 11.43 -10.34
CA LEU A 121 8.20 12.15 -10.22
C LEU A 121 9.21 11.72 -11.28
N TYR A 122 9.25 10.43 -11.59
CA TYR A 122 10.12 9.89 -12.64
C TYR A 122 9.72 10.39 -14.03
N ALA A 123 8.42 10.39 -14.33
CA ALA A 123 7.89 10.95 -15.58
C ALA A 123 8.20 12.45 -15.69
N ALA A 124 8.03 13.22 -14.61
CA ALA A 124 8.37 14.63 -14.57
C ALA A 124 9.88 14.89 -14.72
N PHE A 125 10.74 14.00 -14.24
CA PHE A 125 12.17 14.06 -14.47
C PHE A 125 12.52 13.79 -15.93
N TYR A 126 11.93 12.73 -16.51
CA TYR A 126 12.17 12.39 -17.91
C TYR A 126 11.66 13.46 -18.88
N ALA A 127 10.51 14.06 -18.59
CA ALA A 127 9.98 15.18 -19.38
C ALA A 127 10.95 16.37 -19.43
N ARG A 128 11.61 16.68 -18.31
CA ARG A 128 12.65 17.74 -18.26
C ARG A 128 13.90 17.38 -19.04
N LEU A 129 14.25 16.09 -19.09
CA LEU A 129 15.43 15.61 -19.83
C LEU A 129 15.24 15.75 -21.36
N VAL A 130 14.03 15.52 -21.84
CA VAL A 130 13.70 15.56 -23.28
C VAL A 130 13.34 16.98 -23.75
N ALA A 131 12.95 17.87 -22.84
CA ALA A 131 12.53 19.23 -23.19
C ALA A 131 13.68 20.02 -23.87
N PRO A 132 13.44 20.63 -25.04
CA PRO A 132 14.47 21.40 -25.74
C PRO A 132 14.82 22.69 -24.98
N PRO A 133 16.11 23.10 -24.97
CA PRO A 133 16.60 24.21 -24.15
C PRO A 133 15.90 25.54 -24.45
N ALA A 134 15.49 25.77 -25.70
CA ALA A 134 14.84 26.99 -26.17
C ALA A 134 13.42 27.23 -25.60
N ARG A 135 12.76 26.20 -25.07
CA ARG A 135 11.39 26.30 -24.49
C ARG A 135 11.30 25.77 -23.06
N THR A 136 12.40 25.83 -22.32
CA THR A 136 12.50 25.31 -20.94
C THR A 136 11.53 26.00 -19.99
N ALA A 137 11.34 27.32 -20.10
CA ALA A 137 10.43 28.06 -19.24
C ALA A 137 8.95 27.67 -19.44
N GLU A 138 8.50 27.55 -20.69
CA GLU A 138 7.12 27.14 -21.01
C GLU A 138 6.87 25.68 -20.62
N SER A 139 7.78 24.77 -21.00
CA SER A 139 7.65 23.35 -20.69
C SER A 139 7.66 23.07 -19.19
N GLU A 140 8.45 23.78 -18.39
CA GLU A 140 8.48 23.61 -16.92
C GLU A 140 7.13 23.95 -16.28
N HIS A 141 6.41 24.96 -16.79
CA HIS A 141 5.08 25.31 -16.31
C HIS A 141 4.09 24.14 -16.50
N TYR A 142 4.05 23.57 -17.70
CA TYR A 142 3.19 22.42 -18.00
C TYR A 142 3.59 21.18 -17.19
N ILE A 143 4.88 20.85 -17.14
CA ILE A 143 5.38 19.68 -16.40
C ILE A 143 4.98 19.77 -14.92
N ARG A 144 5.11 20.95 -14.31
CA ARG A 144 4.72 21.17 -12.91
C ARG A 144 3.21 21.08 -12.72
N GLY A 145 2.42 21.66 -13.62
CA GLY A 145 0.96 21.58 -13.59
C GLY A 145 0.45 20.13 -13.67
N PHE A 146 0.92 19.37 -14.66
CA PHE A 146 0.56 17.95 -14.81
C PHE A 146 1.02 17.10 -13.62
N SER A 147 2.20 17.36 -13.08
CA SER A 147 2.69 16.64 -11.89
C SER A 147 1.77 16.86 -10.68
N ILE A 148 1.37 18.10 -10.42
CA ILE A 148 0.48 18.44 -9.29
C ILE A 148 -0.89 17.78 -9.49
N LEU A 149 -1.45 17.87 -10.70
CA LEU A 149 -2.73 17.25 -11.02
C LEU A 149 -2.67 15.73 -10.84
N ALA A 150 -1.60 15.08 -11.31
CA ALA A 150 -1.41 13.65 -11.16
C ALA A 150 -1.29 13.23 -9.69
N PHE A 151 -0.56 14.00 -8.87
CA PHE A 151 -0.51 13.77 -7.41
C PHE A 151 -1.87 13.94 -6.75
N PHE A 152 -2.63 14.96 -7.14
CA PHE A 152 -3.97 15.21 -6.61
C PHE A 152 -4.93 14.07 -6.96
N MET A 153 -4.98 13.66 -8.24
CA MET A 153 -5.83 12.55 -8.68
C MET A 153 -5.45 11.24 -8.00
N THR A 154 -4.16 10.92 -7.92
CA THR A 154 -3.66 9.72 -7.23
C THR A 154 -4.04 9.74 -5.76
N GLY A 155 -3.81 10.86 -5.07
CA GLY A 155 -4.17 11.02 -3.66
C GLY A 155 -5.68 10.91 -3.44
N PHE A 156 -6.49 11.53 -4.29
CA PHE A 156 -7.95 11.49 -4.20
C PHE A 156 -8.48 10.06 -4.38
N ILE A 157 -8.02 9.34 -5.40
CA ILE A 157 -8.49 7.97 -5.69
C ILE A 157 -8.12 7.02 -4.55
N PHE A 158 -6.87 7.02 -4.10
CA PHE A 158 -6.39 6.02 -3.14
C PHE A 158 -6.68 6.40 -1.68
N LEU A 159 -6.71 7.68 -1.32
CA LEU A 159 -6.91 8.10 0.08
C LEU A 159 -8.35 8.49 0.42
N ILE A 160 -9.20 8.75 -0.57
CA ILE A 160 -10.60 9.17 -0.34
C ILE A 160 -11.56 8.18 -0.97
N VAL A 161 -11.48 7.98 -2.29
CA VAL A 161 -12.45 7.18 -3.04
C VAL A 161 -12.44 5.74 -2.58
N ARG A 162 -11.28 5.06 -2.59
CA ARG A 162 -11.17 3.67 -2.16
C ARG A 162 -11.59 3.43 -0.70
N PRO A 163 -11.14 4.24 0.28
CA PRO A 163 -11.60 4.10 1.67
C PRO A 163 -13.12 4.31 1.82
N ALA A 164 -13.70 5.25 1.08
CA ALA A 164 -15.15 5.46 1.07
C ALA A 164 -15.89 4.24 0.48
N TYR A 165 -15.35 3.62 -0.57
CA TYR A 165 -15.88 2.37 -1.12
C TYR A 165 -15.74 1.20 -0.13
N LEU A 166 -14.61 1.08 0.57
CA LEU A 166 -14.38 0.05 1.59
C LEU A 166 -15.26 0.25 2.84
N ALA A 167 -15.62 1.49 3.18
CA ALA A 167 -16.55 1.80 4.26
C ALA A 167 -17.99 1.40 3.92
N ARG A 168 -18.33 1.35 2.63
CA ARG A 168 -19.61 0.81 2.15
C ARG A 168 -19.50 -0.72 2.23
N ARG A 169 -20.05 -1.33 3.28
CA ARG A 169 -20.09 -2.79 3.57
C ARG A 169 -20.76 -3.59 2.44
N ASP A 170 -20.13 -3.69 1.27
CA ASP A 170 -20.59 -4.48 0.13
C ASP A 170 -19.75 -5.76 0.03
N ARG A 171 -20.42 -6.92 -0.03
CA ARG A 171 -19.78 -8.24 -0.07
C ARG A 171 -18.91 -8.42 -1.31
N ASN A 172 -19.32 -7.85 -2.45
CA ASN A 172 -18.57 -7.97 -3.71
C ASN A 172 -17.18 -7.31 -3.61
N ILE A 173 -17.09 -6.24 -2.82
CA ILE A 173 -15.83 -5.50 -2.60
C ILE A 173 -14.89 -6.34 -1.73
N PHE A 174 -15.44 -6.98 -0.69
CA PHE A 174 -14.69 -7.85 0.20
C PHE A 174 -14.09 -9.05 -0.56
N ASP A 175 -14.87 -9.71 -1.41
CA ASP A 175 -14.38 -10.83 -2.22
C ASP A 175 -13.29 -10.38 -3.20
N SER A 176 -13.43 -9.23 -3.86
CA SER A 176 -12.38 -8.71 -4.76
C SER A 176 -11.03 -8.43 -4.07
N TRP A 177 -11.05 -8.28 -2.74
CA TRP A 177 -9.88 -7.96 -1.94
C TRP A 177 -9.19 -9.21 -1.37
N HIS A 178 -9.93 -10.31 -1.23
CA HIS A 178 -9.47 -11.57 -0.63
C HIS A 178 -9.32 -12.75 -1.61
N VAL A 179 -9.84 -12.64 -2.84
CA VAL A 179 -9.69 -13.63 -3.94
C VAL A 179 -8.31 -13.53 -4.61
#